data_AF-A0A319DQI4-F1
#
_entry.id   AF-A0A319DQI4-F1
#
_cell.length_a   1.000
_cell.length_b   1.000
_cell.length_c   1.000
_cell.angle_alpha   90.00
_cell.angle_beta   90.00
_cell.angle_gamma   90.00
#
_symmetry.space_group_name_H-M   'P 1'
#
loop_
_entity.id
_entity.type
_entity.pdbx_description
1 polymer ?
#
loop_
_entity_poly.entity_id
_entity_poly.type
_entity_poly.pdbx_seq_one_letter_code
_entity_poly.pdbx_strand_id
1 'polypeptide(L)'
;VSEEVFKAAAANYGQYGSRIMQQLFEHRGDSLPVSEEVVKAAAANHTRYGPEIIQQLFEHYGDSLPVSEEVVKAAAANPYRPEIIQQLFEHYGDSLPVSEEVVKAAAANPYGPEMIQQLFEHRGDSLPVSEEVE
;
A
#
# COMPACT_ATOMS: atom_id res chain seq x y z
N VAL A 1 -21.40 7.77 -0.64
CA VAL A 1 -20.05 8.37 -0.57
C VAL A 1 -19.47 8.17 -1.96
N SER A 2 -18.99 9.23 -2.63
CA SER A 2 -18.37 9.07 -3.95
C SER A 2 -16.95 8.50 -3.80
N GLU A 3 -16.40 7.98 -4.90
CA GLU A 3 -15.01 7.53 -4.96
C GLU A 3 -14.04 8.63 -4.57
N GLU A 4 -14.25 9.86 -5.05
CA GLU A 4 -13.40 11.00 -4.71
C GLU A 4 -13.37 11.30 -3.20
N VAL A 5 -14.54 11.23 -2.54
CA VAL A 5 -14.63 11.43 -1.08
C VAL A 5 -13.94 10.29 -0.34
N PHE A 6 -14.11 9.05 -0.80
CA PHE A 6 -13.48 7.89 -0.17
C PHE A 6 -11.96 7.90 -0.34
N LYS A 7 -11.48 8.23 -1.55
CA LYS A 7 -10.06 8.45 -1.83
C LYS A 7 -9.47 9.57 -0.98
N ALA A 8 -10.19 10.68 -0.82
CA ALA A 8 -9.74 11.78 0.03
C ALA A 8 -9.64 11.37 1.51
N ALA A 9 -10.51 10.47 1.98
CA ALA A 9 -10.41 9.91 3.32
C ALA A 9 -9.18 9.00 3.46
N ALA A 10 -8.91 8.14 2.47
CA ALA A 10 -7.73 7.27 2.43
C ALA A 10 -6.41 8.07 2.37
N ALA A 11 -6.39 9.16 1.59
CA ALA A 11 -5.26 10.07 1.45
C ALA A 11 -5.13 11.09 2.62
N ASN A 12 -5.99 11.01 3.63
CA ASN A 12 -6.03 12.05 4.65
C ASN A 12 -4.79 11.97 5.55
N TYR A 13 -3.92 12.98 5.42
CA TYR A 13 -2.69 13.08 6.20
C TYR A 13 -2.88 13.66 7.62
N GLY A 14 -4.11 13.93 8.02
CA GLY A 14 -4.46 14.38 9.36
C GLY A 14 -4.69 13.22 10.33
N GLN A 15 -4.73 13.53 11.62
CA GLN A 15 -4.92 12.52 12.68
C GLN A 15 -6.30 11.83 12.70
N TYR A 16 -7.20 12.23 11.80
CA TYR A 16 -8.55 11.71 11.72
C TYR A 16 -8.78 10.81 10.50
N GLY A 17 -7.78 10.61 9.63
CA GLY A 17 -7.94 9.81 8.41
C GLY A 17 -8.49 8.40 8.67
N SER A 18 -7.84 7.64 9.56
CA SER A 18 -8.28 6.30 9.95
C SER A 18 -9.65 6.28 10.62
N ARG A 19 -10.00 7.31 11.41
CA ARG A 19 -11.32 7.42 12.04
C ARG A 19 -12.43 7.76 11.03
N ILE A 20 -12.12 8.60 10.03
CA ILE A 20 -13.04 8.89 8.94
C ILE A 20 -13.30 7.61 8.14
N MET A 21 -12.25 6.86 7.79
CA MET A 21 -12.37 5.57 7.11
C MET A 21 -13.27 4.61 7.89
N GLN A 22 -13.00 4.44 9.19
CA GLN A 22 -13.83 3.61 10.08
C GLN A 22 -15.30 4.01 10.06
N GLN A 23 -15.61 5.30 10.20
CA GLN A 23 -17.00 5.77 10.17
C GLN A 23 -17.67 5.57 8.80
N LEU A 24 -16.93 5.70 7.70
CA LEU A 24 -17.47 5.43 6.37
C LEU A 24 -17.83 3.95 6.23
N PHE A 25 -16.97 3.06 6.73
CA PHE A 25 -17.23 1.63 6.79
C PHE A 25 -18.43 1.27 7.68
N GLU A 26 -18.54 1.82 8.88
CA GLU A 26 -19.68 1.58 9.77
C GLU A 26 -21.03 1.96 9.14
N HIS A 27 -21.06 3.02 8.31
CA HIS A 27 -22.30 3.53 7.72
C HIS A 27 -22.62 3.00 6.32
N ARG A 28 -21.62 2.51 5.57
CA ARG A 28 -21.78 2.08 4.17
C ARG A 28 -21.32 0.64 3.92
N GLY A 29 -20.56 0.06 4.85
CA GLY A 29 -19.96 -1.27 4.71
C GLY A 29 -19.22 -1.41 3.39
N ASP A 30 -19.42 -2.55 2.75
CA ASP A 30 -18.74 -2.93 1.52
C ASP A 30 -19.38 -2.29 0.26
N SER A 31 -20.33 -1.36 0.45
CA SER A 31 -20.91 -0.56 -0.63
C SER A 31 -20.03 0.64 -1.02
N LEU A 32 -18.84 0.77 -0.42
CA LEU A 32 -17.93 1.88 -0.70
C LEU A 32 -17.18 1.63 -2.02
N PRO A 33 -16.98 2.68 -2.83
CA PRO A 33 -16.25 2.56 -4.09
C PRO A 33 -14.75 2.42 -3.82
N VAL A 34 -14.26 1.18 -3.74
CA VAL A 34 -12.83 0.88 -3.57
C VAL A 34 -12.22 0.56 -4.92
N SER A 35 -11.54 1.57 -5.48
CA SER A 35 -10.77 1.45 -6.72
C SER A 35 -9.27 1.33 -6.43
N GLU A 36 -8.50 0.99 -7.44
CA GLU A 36 -7.03 1.00 -7.38
C GLU A 36 -6.50 2.36 -6.87
N GLU A 37 -7.10 3.47 -7.31
CA GLU A 37 -6.71 4.82 -6.91
C GLU A 37 -6.95 5.09 -5.42
N VAL A 38 -7.98 4.50 -4.81
CA VAL A 38 -8.22 4.57 -3.37
C VAL A 38 -7.13 3.80 -2.62
N VAL A 39 -6.82 2.58 -3.07
CA VAL A 39 -5.80 1.74 -2.42
C VAL A 39 -4.41 2.35 -2.58
N LYS A 40 -4.09 2.88 -3.76
CA LYS A 40 -2.83 3.60 -4.04
C LYS A 40 -2.68 4.83 -3.13
N ALA A 41 -3.77 5.59 -2.93
CA ALA A 41 -3.77 6.73 -2.02
C ALA A 41 -3.53 6.33 -0.56
N ALA A 42 -4.13 5.22 -0.11
CA ALA A 42 -3.87 4.66 1.20
C ALA A 42 -2.40 4.18 1.33
N ALA A 43 -1.87 3.51 0.31
CA ALA A 43 -0.50 2.99 0.30
C ALA A 43 0.56 4.11 0.33
N ALA A 44 0.28 5.23 -0.34
CA ALA A 44 1.10 6.43 -0.31
C ALA A 44 0.95 7.24 1.00
N ASN A 45 0.07 6.84 1.93
CA ASN A 45 -0.18 7.60 3.15
C ASN A 45 0.98 7.46 4.13
N HIS A 46 1.82 8.50 4.21
CA HIS A 46 3.00 8.53 5.06
C HIS A 46 2.72 8.86 6.54
N THR A 47 1.46 9.11 6.92
CA THR A 47 1.12 9.33 8.34
C THR A 47 1.20 8.05 9.14
N ARG A 48 1.32 8.18 10.46
CA ARG A 48 1.26 7.04 11.39
C ARG A 48 -0.06 6.26 11.36
N TYR A 49 -1.02 6.67 10.54
CA TYR A 49 -2.34 6.07 10.37
C TYR A 49 -2.50 5.37 9.01
N GLY A 50 -1.52 5.50 8.10
CA GLY A 50 -1.53 4.85 6.79
C GLY A 50 -1.67 3.31 6.89
N PRO A 51 -0.86 2.63 7.73
CA PRO A 51 -1.00 1.18 7.95
C PRO A 51 -2.38 0.78 8.47
N GLU A 52 -2.98 1.57 9.36
CA GLU A 52 -4.32 1.31 9.88
C GLU A 52 -5.41 1.53 8.82
N ILE A 53 -5.22 2.47 7.91
CA ILE A 53 -6.14 2.68 6.77
C ILE A 53 -6.07 1.49 5.81
N ILE A 54 -4.89 0.98 5.50
CA ILE A 54 -4.70 -0.24 4.68
C ILE A 54 -5.30 -1.47 5.37
N GLN A 55 -5.07 -1.62 6.67
CA GLN A 55 -5.67 -2.69 7.46
C GLN A 55 -7.21 -2.67 7.40
N GLN A 56 -7.84 -1.51 7.56
CA GLN A 56 -9.30 -1.39 7.43
C GLN A 56 -9.80 -1.76 6.03
N LEU A 57 -9.06 -1.41 4.98
CA LEU A 57 -9.40 -1.84 3.62
C LEU A 57 -9.36 -3.37 3.49
N PHE A 58 -8.36 -4.03 4.09
CA PHE A 58 -8.26 -5.49 4.10
C PHE A 58 -9.35 -6.16 4.94
N GLU A 59 -9.74 -5.59 6.08
CA GLU A 59 -10.81 -6.13 6.92
C GLU A 59 -12.16 -6.20 6.19
N HIS A 60 -12.40 -5.26 5.27
CA HIS A 60 -13.66 -5.16 4.52
C HIS A 60 -13.64 -5.89 3.17
N TYR A 61 -12.52 -5.91 2.45
CA TYR A 61 -12.46 -6.46 1.09
C TYR A 61 -11.52 -7.66 0.93
N GLY A 62 -10.64 -7.91 1.91
CA GLY A 62 -9.63 -8.97 1.85
C GLY A 62 -8.86 -8.95 0.54
N ASP A 63 -8.75 -10.11 -0.10
CA ASP A 63 -8.03 -10.29 -1.37
C ASP A 63 -8.75 -9.64 -2.57
N SER A 64 -9.98 -9.16 -2.40
CA SER A 64 -10.72 -8.44 -3.45
C SER A 64 -10.25 -7.00 -3.63
N LEU A 65 -9.31 -6.52 -2.81
CA LEU A 65 -8.72 -5.20 -3.01
C LEU A 65 -7.98 -5.14 -4.36
N PRO A 66 -8.16 -4.06 -5.13
CA PRO A 66 -7.44 -3.84 -6.38
C PRO A 66 -5.99 -3.41 -6.10
N VAL A 67 -5.15 -4.37 -5.71
CA VAL A 67 -3.70 -4.17 -5.52
C VAL A 67 -2.97 -4.43 -6.83
N SER A 68 -2.65 -3.35 -7.53
CA SER A 68 -1.84 -3.36 -8.75
C SER A 68 -0.36 -3.13 -8.44
N GLU A 69 0.49 -3.28 -9.46
CA GLU A 69 1.91 -2.88 -9.38
C GLU A 69 2.07 -1.41 -8.94
N GLU A 70 1.18 -0.51 -9.36
CA GLU A 70 1.22 0.91 -9.00
C GLU A 70 0.92 1.16 -7.52
N VAL A 71 0.06 0.33 -6.92
CA VAL A 71 -0.18 0.33 -5.47
C VAL A 71 1.07 -0.13 -4.72
N VAL A 72 1.68 -1.22 -5.17
CA VAL A 72 2.90 -1.79 -4.56
C VAL A 72 4.06 -0.81 -4.69
N LYS A 73 4.22 -0.17 -5.85
CA LYS A 73 5.22 0.88 -6.09
C LYS A 73 5.02 2.06 -5.15
N ALA A 74 3.78 2.50 -4.94
CA ALA A 74 3.48 3.58 -3.99
C ALA A 74 3.85 3.22 -2.54
N ALA A 75 3.57 1.98 -2.12
CA ALA A 75 3.98 1.48 -0.80
C ALA A 75 5.51 1.40 -0.65
N ALA A 76 6.21 0.83 -1.65
CA ALA A 76 7.67 0.73 -1.67
C ALA A 76 8.36 2.11 -1.66
N ALA A 77 7.77 3.10 -2.33
CA ALA A 77 8.25 4.47 -2.36
C ALA A 77 7.92 5.28 -1.08
N ASN A 78 7.27 4.69 -0.07
CA ASN A 78 6.86 5.38 1.16
C ASN A 78 7.90 5.20 2.28
N PRO A 79 8.88 6.13 2.47
CA PRO A 79 9.94 6.02 3.50
C PRO A 79 9.41 5.91 4.92
N TYR A 80 8.22 6.45 5.17
CA TYR A 80 7.74 6.65 6.52
C TYR A 80 6.94 5.47 7.04
N ARG A 81 6.42 4.61 6.14
CA ARG A 81 5.53 3.50 6.48
C ARG A 81 5.89 2.20 5.76
N PRO A 82 7.05 1.59 6.10
CA PRO A 82 7.37 0.25 5.62
C PRO A 82 6.34 -0.81 6.02
N GLU A 83 5.58 -0.58 7.08
CA GLU A 83 4.52 -1.49 7.54
C GLU A 83 3.46 -1.72 6.45
N ILE A 84 3.24 -0.75 5.55
CA ILE A 84 2.28 -0.88 4.45
C ILE A 84 2.72 -1.99 3.48
N ILE A 85 3.99 -2.00 3.04
CA ILE A 85 4.45 -3.04 2.10
C ILE A 85 4.44 -4.42 2.79
N GLN A 86 4.72 -4.48 4.10
CA GLN A 86 4.64 -5.73 4.87
C GLN A 86 3.21 -6.27 4.88
N GLN A 87 2.21 -5.44 5.17
CA GLN A 87 0.81 -5.84 5.10
C GLN A 87 0.43 -6.35 3.71
N LEU A 88 0.89 -5.69 2.64
CA LEU A 88 0.65 -6.17 1.28
C LEU A 88 1.25 -7.57 1.04
N PHE A 89 2.45 -7.85 1.55
CA PHE A 89 3.03 -9.20 1.48
C PHE A 89 2.34 -10.22 2.37
N GLU A 90 1.87 -9.84 3.56
CA GLU A 90 1.13 -10.75 4.45
C GLU A 90 -0.17 -11.24 3.80
N HIS A 91 -0.84 -10.37 3.04
CA HIS A 91 -2.09 -10.70 2.37
C HIS A 91 -1.89 -11.42 1.02
N TYR A 92 -0.97 -10.96 0.18
CA TYR A 92 -0.81 -11.50 -1.18
C TYR A 92 0.38 -12.44 -1.35
N GLY A 93 1.33 -12.47 -0.41
CA GLY A 93 2.53 -13.32 -0.52
C GLY A 93 3.19 -13.21 -1.89
N ASP A 94 3.37 -14.35 -2.56
CA ASP A 94 3.95 -14.46 -3.90
C ASP A 94 3.09 -13.89 -5.04
N SER A 95 1.79 -13.69 -4.82
CA SER A 95 0.92 -13.07 -5.84
C SER A 95 1.00 -11.55 -5.88
N LEU A 96 1.72 -10.92 -4.94
CA LEU A 96 1.89 -9.47 -4.94
C LEU A 96 2.68 -9.04 -6.20
N PRO A 97 2.17 -8.08 -7.00
CA PRO A 97 2.82 -7.64 -8.23
C PRO A 97 4.05 -6.78 -7.93
N VAL A 98 5.19 -7.46 -7.73
CA VAL A 98 6.50 -6.84 -7.57
C VAL A 98 7.23 -6.89 -8.90
N SER A 99 7.49 -5.72 -9.48
CA SER A 99 8.27 -5.54 -10.71
C SER A 99 9.63 -4.91 -10.42
N GLU A 100 10.48 -4.81 -11.43
CA GLU A 100 11.74 -4.09 -11.33
C GLU A 100 11.52 -2.61 -10.97
N GLU A 101 10.43 -2.00 -11.43
CA GLU A 101 10.05 -0.62 -11.11
C GLU A 101 9.69 -0.45 -9.63
N VAL A 102 9.09 -1.47 -9.01
CA VAL A 102 8.85 -1.51 -7.55
C VAL A 102 10.18 -1.57 -6.80
N VAL A 103 11.12 -2.42 -7.26
CA VAL A 103 12.45 -2.55 -6.65
C VAL A 103 13.25 -1.25 -6.80
N LYS A 104 13.23 -0.61 -7.97
CA LYS A 104 13.85 0.69 -8.22
C LYS A 104 13.24 1.78 -7.32
N ALA A 105 11.91 1.79 -7.14
CA ALA A 105 11.25 2.72 -6.24
C ALA A 105 11.65 2.51 -4.76
N ALA A 106 11.76 1.25 -4.33
CA ALA A 106 12.29 0.91 -3.01
C ALA A 106 13.74 1.37 -2.85
N ALA A 107 14.62 1.12 -3.83
CA ALA A 107 16.03 1.51 -3.77
C ALA A 107 16.22 3.05 -3.74
N ALA A 108 15.36 3.80 -4.43
CA ALA A 108 15.40 5.26 -4.45
C ALA A 108 14.86 5.92 -3.16
N ASN A 109 14.31 5.14 -2.24
CA ASN A 109 13.80 5.59 -0.96
C ASN A 109 14.96 6.01 -0.03
N PRO A 110 14.83 7.09 0.79
CA PRO A 110 15.82 7.44 1.80
C PRO A 110 16.19 6.31 2.78
N TYR A 111 15.28 5.34 2.98
CA TYR A 111 15.48 4.10 3.73
C TYR A 111 15.48 2.88 2.81
N GLY A 112 16.06 3.05 1.62
CA GLY A 112 16.07 2.05 0.56
C GLY A 112 16.68 0.70 0.97
N PRO A 113 17.79 0.64 1.72
CA PRO A 113 18.33 -0.64 2.19
C PRO A 113 17.34 -1.46 3.00
N GLU A 114 16.60 -0.85 3.92
CA GLU A 114 15.58 -1.52 4.74
C GLU A 114 14.38 -1.98 3.90
N MET A 115 13.97 -1.16 2.92
CA MET A 115 12.87 -1.50 2.03
C MET A 115 13.26 -2.66 1.08
N ILE A 116 14.46 -2.63 0.52
CA ILE A 116 15.01 -3.70 -0.32
C ILE A 116 15.18 -4.98 0.50
N GLN A 117 15.62 -4.88 1.75
CA GLN A 117 15.70 -6.03 2.64
C GLN A 117 14.33 -6.69 2.82
N GLN A 118 13.26 -5.92 3.03
CA GLN A 118 11.90 -6.48 3.14
C GLN A 118 11.44 -7.15 1.84
N LEU A 119 11.68 -6.52 0.70
CA LEU A 119 11.42 -7.15 -0.60
C LEU A 119 12.16 -8.49 -0.72
N PHE A 120 13.43 -8.54 -0.29
CA PHE A 120 14.26 -9.75 -0.32
C PHE A 120 13.79 -10.82 0.69
N GLU A 121 13.33 -10.44 1.87
CA GLU A 121 12.77 -11.37 2.86
C GLU A 121 11.51 -12.08 2.34
N HIS A 122 10.71 -11.41 1.50
CA HIS A 122 9.49 -11.98 0.93
C HIS A 122 9.65 -12.65 -0.44
N ARG A 123 10.67 -12.29 -1.23
CA ARG A 123 10.86 -12.80 -2.61
C ARG A 123 12.19 -13.54 -2.82
N GLY A 124 13.19 -13.29 -1.98
CA GLY A 124 14.54 -13.84 -2.13
C GLY A 124 15.08 -13.64 -3.55
N ASP A 125 15.56 -14.72 -4.14
CA ASP A 125 16.12 -14.75 -5.50
C ASP A 125 15.07 -14.53 -6.62
N SER A 126 13.77 -14.50 -6.29
CA SER A 126 12.71 -14.24 -7.26
C SER A 126 12.45 -12.74 -7.47
N LEU A 127 13.24 -11.86 -6.85
CA LEU A 127 13.13 -10.43 -7.11
C LEU A 127 13.53 -10.12 -8.55
N PRO A 128 12.69 -9.36 -9.29
CA PRO A 128 13.06 -8.89 -10.62
C PRO A 128 14.09 -7.78 -10.49
N VAL A 129 15.36 -8.17 -10.38
CA VAL A 129 16.52 -7.28 -10.51
C VAL A 129 17.23 -7.62 -11.82
N SER A 130 17.28 -6.67 -12.73
CA SER A 130 18.21 -6.74 -13.85
C SER A 130 19.59 -6.26 -13.35
N GLU A 131 20.69 -6.80 -13.87
CA GLU A 131 22.02 -6.21 -13.69
C GLU A 131 22.12 -4.91 -14.52
N GLU A 132 21.31 -3.90 -14.23
CA GLU A 132 21.59 -2.53 -14.68
C GLU A 132 22.53 -1.87 -13.66
N VAL A 133 23.81 -2.23 -13.78
CA VAL A 133 24.92 -1.43 -13.27
C VAL A 133 25.05 -0.18 -14.15
N GLU A 134 24.54 0.96 -13.67
CA GLU A 134 25.04 2.27 -14.09
C GLU A 134 26.27 2.69 -13.27
#